data_AF-A0A4U7EYH1-F1
#
_entry.id   AF-A0A4U7EYH1-F1
#
_cell.length_a   1.000
_cell.length_b   1.000
_cell.length_c   1.000
_cell.angle_alpha   90.00
_cell.angle_beta   90.00
_cell.angle_gamma   90.00
#
_symmetry.space_group_name_H-M   'P 1'
#
loop_
_entity.id
_entity.type
_entity.pdbx_description
1 polymer ?
#
loop_
_entity_poly.entity_id
_entity_poly.type
_entity_poly.pdbx_seq_one_letter_code
_entity_poly.pdbx_strand_id
1 'polypeptide(L)'
;EKERVNGVDVEARLTDAFTVDSRRTGFVGAGLPAQNQDVAGIPDSKPVPEDSPLFMGFTAGFVGNQATEDYVTLEDGPFAGGTTKAISNIRQRLDDWYLEQDHDDRVAEMFSPVHAEQGLVDGVGANLGDNSGIDEIPDDIVDQSREYARVGHAQKAARANRDVDGNVRLLRRHFESTDDIGSDQEVASLHFPSLQQGISAFEDVRRSMNGVDITAETPAVRQRVN
;
A
#
# COMPACT_ATOMS: atom_id res chain seq x y z
N GLU A 1 4.40 -10.85 31.20
CA GLU A 1 4.69 -9.60 31.90
C GLU A 1 5.72 -9.89 33.00
N LYS A 2 6.70 -9.02 33.25
CA LYS A 2 7.74 -9.24 34.27
C LYS A 2 7.48 -8.31 35.44
N GLU A 3 7.27 -8.87 36.63
CA GLU A 3 7.03 -8.11 37.87
C GLU A 3 8.27 -7.34 38.35
N ARG A 4 9.46 -7.67 37.83
CA ARG A 4 10.73 -7.05 38.25
C ARG A 4 11.68 -6.88 37.07
N VAL A 5 12.29 -5.69 36.95
CA VAL A 5 13.31 -5.35 35.93
C VAL A 5 14.48 -4.67 36.62
N ASN A 6 15.71 -5.14 36.38
CA ASN A 6 16.95 -4.62 36.98
C ASN A 6 16.89 -4.49 38.52
N GLY A 7 16.19 -5.41 39.19
CA GLY A 7 16.06 -5.40 40.65
C GLY A 7 15.00 -4.43 41.20
N VAL A 8 14.27 -3.72 40.34
CA VAL A 8 13.18 -2.80 40.69
C VAL A 8 11.84 -3.46 40.36
N ASP A 9 10.90 -3.41 41.29
CA ASP A 9 9.55 -3.93 41.09
C ASP A 9 8.77 -3.00 40.15
N VAL A 10 8.09 -3.59 39.15
CA VAL A 10 7.35 -2.85 38.13
C VAL A 10 5.89 -2.79 38.56
N GLU A 11 5.58 -1.86 39.47
CA GLU A 11 4.23 -1.68 40.03
C GLU A 11 3.37 -0.67 39.25
N ALA A 12 4.01 0.25 38.52
CA ALA A 12 3.32 1.32 37.78
C ALA A 12 2.68 0.76 36.51
N ARG A 13 1.43 1.17 36.25
CA ARG A 13 0.77 0.89 34.97
C ARG A 13 1.29 1.85 33.92
N LEU A 14 1.33 1.43 32.65
CA LEU A 14 1.64 2.34 31.54
C LEU A 14 0.71 3.56 31.53
N THR A 15 -0.55 3.40 31.94
CA THR A 15 -1.54 4.49 32.04
C THR A 15 -1.23 5.52 33.12
N ASP A 16 -0.31 5.23 34.05
CA ASP A 16 0.08 6.16 35.10
C ASP A 16 1.09 7.20 34.56
N ALA A 17 1.76 6.89 33.44
CA ALA A 17 2.76 7.74 32.80
C ALA A 17 2.39 8.17 31.37
N PHE A 18 1.52 7.42 30.68
CA PHE A 18 1.16 7.64 29.29
C PHE A 18 -0.36 7.81 29.13
N THR A 19 -0.74 8.62 28.14
CA THR A 19 -2.11 8.73 27.67
C THR A 19 -2.20 8.21 26.23
N VAL A 20 -3.37 7.71 25.85
CA VAL A 20 -3.62 7.28 24.47
C VAL A 20 -3.83 8.53 23.63
N ASP A 21 -2.91 8.78 22.71
CA ASP A 21 -3.00 9.89 21.75
C ASP A 21 -4.07 9.60 20.68
N SER A 22 -3.96 8.45 20.02
CA SER A 22 -4.89 8.05 18.96
C SER A 22 -5.00 6.52 18.84
N ARG A 23 -6.14 6.06 18.33
CA ARG A 23 -6.39 4.65 17.97
C ARG A 23 -6.76 4.58 16.50
N ARG A 24 -6.18 3.60 15.82
CA ARG A 24 -6.40 3.31 14.39
C ARG A 24 -6.95 1.90 14.29
N THR A 25 -8.13 1.75 13.74
CA THR A 25 -8.83 0.46 13.59
C THR A 25 -8.97 0.10 12.13
N GLY A 26 -9.26 -1.17 11.87
CA GLY A 26 -9.41 -1.63 10.50
C GLY A 26 -9.44 -3.15 10.38
N PHE A 27 -9.39 -3.62 9.14
CA PHE A 27 -9.66 -5.01 8.77
C PHE A 27 -8.85 -5.44 7.54
N VAL A 28 -8.64 -6.75 7.44
CA VAL A 28 -7.97 -7.41 6.31
C VAL A 28 -8.71 -8.70 6.02
N GLY A 29 -9.05 -8.94 4.75
CA GLY A 29 -9.63 -10.20 4.32
C GLY A 29 -10.64 -10.02 3.20
N ALA A 30 -10.74 -11.02 2.33
CA ALA A 30 -11.71 -11.07 1.24
C ALA A 30 -13.14 -10.81 1.77
N GLY A 31 -13.83 -9.89 1.12
CA GLY A 31 -15.21 -9.50 1.40
C GLY A 31 -15.45 -8.61 2.61
N LEU A 32 -14.45 -8.38 3.48
CA LEU A 32 -14.59 -7.38 4.54
C LEU A 32 -14.77 -5.96 3.98
N PRO A 33 -14.06 -5.51 2.92
CA PRO A 33 -14.33 -4.23 2.28
C PRO A 33 -15.79 -4.07 1.83
N ALA A 34 -16.36 -5.08 1.15
CA ALA A 34 -17.76 -5.03 0.71
C ALA A 34 -18.75 -4.99 1.88
N GLN A 35 -18.42 -5.63 3.01
CA GLN A 35 -19.25 -5.57 4.23
C GLN A 35 -19.16 -4.22 4.97
N ASN A 36 -18.10 -3.44 4.74
CA ASN A 36 -17.83 -2.17 5.41
C ASN A 36 -17.87 -0.98 4.44
N GLN A 37 -18.53 -1.12 3.28
CA GLN A 37 -18.51 -0.12 2.22
C GLN A 37 -19.52 1.02 2.38
N ASP A 38 -20.40 0.94 3.39
CA ASP A 38 -21.43 1.95 3.70
C ASP A 38 -20.79 3.19 4.38
N VAL A 39 -19.78 3.78 3.71
CA VAL A 39 -18.98 4.92 4.16
C VAL A 39 -18.83 5.94 3.05
N ALA A 40 -18.45 7.16 3.40
CA ALA A 40 -18.38 8.23 2.43
C ALA A 40 -17.27 8.02 1.39
N GLY A 41 -17.62 8.23 0.12
CA GLY A 41 -16.70 8.18 -1.02
C GLY A 41 -16.70 6.86 -1.79
N ILE A 42 -17.63 5.94 -1.50
CA ILE A 42 -17.91 4.74 -2.31
C ILE A 42 -19.28 4.91 -2.98
N PRO A 43 -19.39 4.68 -4.30
CA PRO A 43 -20.65 4.92 -5.03
C PRO A 43 -21.62 3.74 -4.93
N ASP A 44 -22.87 4.03 -4.57
CA ASP A 44 -23.97 3.03 -4.51
C ASP A 44 -24.20 2.28 -5.84
N SER A 45 -23.93 2.94 -6.97
CA SER A 45 -24.17 2.38 -8.31
C SER A 45 -23.09 1.40 -8.78
N LYS A 46 -21.91 1.44 -8.15
CA LYS A 46 -20.75 0.59 -8.47
C LYS A 46 -20.03 0.21 -7.16
N PRO A 47 -20.64 -0.69 -6.36
CA PRO A 47 -20.09 -1.08 -5.07
C PRO A 47 -18.75 -1.82 -5.22
N VAL A 48 -18.04 -1.94 -4.10
CA VAL A 48 -16.83 -2.75 -3.98
C VAL A 48 -17.16 -4.21 -4.27
N PRO A 49 -16.35 -4.92 -5.09
CA PRO A 49 -16.60 -6.33 -5.40
C PRO A 49 -16.67 -7.21 -4.14
N GLU A 50 -17.62 -8.16 -4.12
CA GLU A 50 -17.93 -9.00 -2.95
C GLU A 50 -16.73 -9.80 -2.43
N ASP A 51 -15.85 -10.26 -3.33
CA ASP A 51 -14.66 -11.04 -2.96
C ASP A 51 -13.41 -10.16 -2.74
N SER A 52 -13.53 -8.84 -2.86
CA SER A 52 -12.38 -7.97 -2.82
C SER A 52 -11.70 -8.01 -1.44
N PRO A 53 -10.37 -8.17 -1.36
CA PRO A 53 -9.63 -8.12 -0.10
C PRO A 53 -9.34 -6.68 0.36
N LEU A 54 -9.46 -5.70 -0.55
CA LEU A 54 -9.22 -4.27 -0.31
C LEU A 54 -10.31 -3.39 -0.95
N PHE A 55 -10.47 -2.15 -0.51
CA PHE A 55 -11.52 -1.24 -1.02
C PHE A 55 -11.34 -0.86 -2.49
N MET A 56 -10.10 -0.87 -3.01
CA MET A 56 -9.82 -0.58 -4.42
C MET A 56 -10.16 -1.75 -5.37
N GLY A 57 -10.64 -2.89 -4.87
CA GLY A 57 -11.15 -3.96 -5.74
C GLY A 57 -10.10 -4.98 -6.19
N PHE A 58 -8.87 -4.94 -5.66
CA PHE A 58 -7.78 -5.82 -6.08
C PHE A 58 -7.00 -6.41 -4.91
N THR A 59 -6.47 -7.61 -5.10
CA THR A 59 -5.43 -8.21 -4.27
C THR A 59 -4.18 -7.33 -4.30
N ALA A 60 -3.64 -7.05 -3.12
CA ALA A 60 -2.33 -6.46 -2.95
C ALA A 60 -1.59 -7.14 -1.79
N GLY A 61 -0.35 -6.74 -1.54
CA GLY A 61 0.44 -7.32 -0.45
C GLY A 61 1.02 -8.70 -0.77
N PHE A 62 1.04 -9.09 -2.05
CA PHE A 62 1.69 -10.28 -2.60
C PHE A 62 3.01 -10.63 -1.91
N VAL A 63 3.13 -11.85 -1.40
CA VAL A 63 4.32 -12.32 -0.68
C VAL A 63 5.58 -12.15 -1.52
N GLY A 64 5.52 -12.44 -2.81
CA GLY A 64 6.62 -12.32 -3.76
C GLY A 64 7.05 -10.88 -4.06
N ASN A 65 6.27 -9.87 -3.68
CA ASN A 65 6.61 -8.45 -3.85
C ASN A 65 6.83 -7.74 -2.50
N GLN A 66 7.22 -8.49 -1.47
CA GLN A 66 7.45 -8.00 -0.10
C GLN A 66 8.83 -8.43 0.39
N ALA A 67 9.48 -7.59 1.20
CA ALA A 67 10.72 -7.97 1.86
C ALA A 67 10.47 -9.10 2.87
N THR A 68 11.48 -9.91 3.18
CA THR A 68 11.37 -10.87 4.29
C THR A 68 11.50 -10.16 5.63
N GLU A 69 11.06 -10.81 6.71
CA GLU A 69 11.27 -10.28 8.07
C GLU A 69 12.76 -10.18 8.41
N ASP A 70 13.55 -11.15 7.97
CA ASP A 70 15.01 -11.12 8.10
C ASP A 70 15.62 -9.91 7.37
N TYR A 71 15.17 -9.62 6.14
CA TYR A 71 15.69 -8.50 5.36
C TYR A 71 15.46 -7.15 6.06
N VAL A 72 14.28 -6.93 6.64
CA VAL A 72 13.95 -5.65 7.28
C VAL A 72 14.50 -5.53 8.70
N THR A 73 15.12 -6.58 9.23
CA THR A 73 15.71 -6.60 10.56
C THR A 73 17.08 -5.94 10.56
N LEU A 74 17.33 -5.09 11.55
CA LEU A 74 18.63 -4.47 11.79
C LEU A 74 19.58 -5.53 12.37
N GLU A 75 20.69 -5.79 11.70
CA GLU A 75 21.63 -6.85 12.11
C GLU A 75 22.48 -6.44 13.32
N ASP A 76 22.89 -5.17 13.36
CA ASP A 76 23.89 -4.67 14.30
C ASP A 76 23.49 -3.36 14.99
N GLY A 77 24.23 -3.01 16.04
CA GLY A 77 24.09 -1.76 16.76
C GLY A 77 23.06 -1.80 17.90
N PRO A 78 22.73 -0.65 18.50
CA PRO A 78 21.88 -0.59 19.70
C PRO A 78 20.43 -1.01 19.45
N PHE A 79 20.01 -1.10 18.19
CA PHE A 79 18.68 -1.53 17.77
C PHE A 79 18.69 -2.86 17.01
N ALA A 80 19.77 -3.65 17.12
CA ALA A 80 19.85 -4.98 16.51
C ALA A 80 18.64 -5.84 16.91
N GLY A 81 18.08 -6.58 15.94
CA GLY A 81 16.82 -7.30 16.08
C GLY A 81 15.56 -6.42 15.94
N GLY A 82 15.72 -5.11 15.77
CA GLY A 82 14.65 -4.15 15.51
C GLY A 82 14.46 -3.86 14.02
N THR A 83 13.58 -2.92 13.71
CA THR A 83 13.32 -2.41 12.36
C THR A 83 12.82 -0.97 12.44
N THR A 84 12.74 -0.25 11.32
CA THR A 84 12.03 1.03 11.26
C THR A 84 10.62 0.83 10.74
N LYS A 85 9.67 1.62 11.26
CA LYS A 85 8.26 1.56 10.86
C LYS A 85 7.79 2.93 10.38
N ALA A 86 7.34 3.00 9.13
CA ALA A 86 6.59 4.14 8.62
C ALA A 86 5.09 3.85 8.77
N ILE A 87 4.30 4.85 9.19
CA ILE A 87 2.84 4.70 9.28
C ILE A 87 2.20 5.91 8.60
N SER A 88 1.39 5.65 7.59
CA SER A 88 0.47 6.64 7.01
C SER A 88 -0.97 6.18 7.12
N ASN A 89 -1.90 7.13 6.99
CA ASN A 89 -3.27 6.82 6.63
C ASN A 89 -3.60 7.56 5.34
N ILE A 90 -4.26 6.87 4.41
CA ILE A 90 -4.50 7.33 3.05
C ILE A 90 -6.00 7.23 2.80
N ARG A 91 -6.68 8.37 2.69
CA ARG A 91 -8.07 8.40 2.22
C ARG A 91 -8.11 7.97 0.76
N GLN A 92 -9.01 7.06 0.41
CA GLN A 92 -9.18 6.57 -0.95
C GLN A 92 -10.34 7.35 -1.62
N ARG A 93 -10.12 7.82 -2.84
CA ARG A 93 -11.16 8.49 -3.66
C ARG A 93 -11.86 7.45 -4.53
N LEU A 94 -12.73 6.65 -3.92
CA LEU A 94 -13.31 5.47 -4.57
C LEU A 94 -14.45 5.83 -5.54
N ASP A 95 -15.11 6.98 -5.38
CA ASP A 95 -16.05 7.50 -6.38
C ASP A 95 -15.39 7.65 -7.75
N ASP A 96 -14.29 8.41 -7.86
CA ASP A 96 -13.53 8.55 -9.10
C ASP A 96 -13.07 7.17 -9.60
N TRP A 97 -12.54 6.34 -8.69
CA TRP A 97 -12.00 5.02 -9.02
C TRP A 97 -13.05 4.12 -9.68
N TYR A 98 -14.26 4.05 -9.14
CA TYR A 98 -15.31 3.17 -9.66
C TYR A 98 -16.15 3.83 -10.75
N LEU A 99 -16.49 5.12 -10.64
CA LEU A 99 -17.38 5.80 -11.58
C LEU A 99 -16.68 6.16 -12.90
N GLU A 100 -15.46 6.67 -12.84
CA GLU A 100 -14.76 7.22 -14.01
C GLU A 100 -13.95 6.17 -14.79
N GLN A 101 -13.67 5.01 -14.19
CA GLN A 101 -12.82 3.98 -14.78
C GLN A 101 -13.57 2.66 -14.96
N ASP A 102 -13.21 1.92 -16.00
CA ASP A 102 -13.62 0.53 -16.16
C ASP A 102 -12.65 -0.42 -15.42
N HIS A 103 -12.75 -1.73 -15.67
CA HIS A 103 -11.87 -2.70 -15.02
C HIS A 103 -10.43 -2.62 -15.55
N ASP A 104 -10.24 -2.56 -16.86
CA ASP A 104 -8.92 -2.52 -17.51
C ASP A 104 -8.17 -1.24 -17.16
N ASP A 105 -8.86 -0.10 -17.11
CA ASP A 105 -8.31 1.18 -16.66
C ASP A 105 -7.76 1.09 -15.23
N ARG A 106 -8.52 0.45 -14.34
CA ARG A 106 -8.11 0.24 -12.95
C ARG A 106 -6.97 -0.78 -12.82
N VAL A 107 -6.95 -1.82 -13.65
CA VAL A 107 -5.81 -2.75 -13.74
C VAL A 107 -4.55 -2.00 -14.19
N ALA A 108 -4.67 -1.14 -15.21
CA ALA A 108 -3.57 -0.33 -15.73
C ALA A 108 -3.01 0.61 -14.68
N GLU A 109 -3.87 1.26 -13.89
CA GLU A 109 -3.48 2.18 -12.83
C GLU A 109 -2.97 1.47 -11.56
N MET A 110 -3.47 0.28 -11.23
CA MET A 110 -3.04 -0.47 -10.04
C MET A 110 -1.74 -1.25 -10.28
N PHE A 111 -1.63 -1.94 -11.41
CA PHE A 111 -0.52 -2.84 -11.72
C PHE A 111 0.41 -2.23 -12.76
N SER A 112 0.04 -2.34 -14.04
CA SER A 112 0.68 -1.69 -15.18
C SER A 112 -0.26 -1.68 -16.38
N PRO A 113 -0.08 -0.76 -17.35
CA PRO A 113 -0.78 -0.83 -18.64
C PRO A 113 -0.61 -2.17 -19.36
N VAL A 114 0.58 -2.80 -19.24
CA VAL A 114 0.85 -4.13 -19.82
C VAL A 114 -0.03 -5.22 -19.19
N HIS A 115 -0.31 -5.17 -17.88
CA HIS A 115 -1.24 -6.11 -17.24
C HIS A 115 -2.64 -6.00 -17.83
N ALA A 116 -3.10 -4.77 -18.09
CA ALA A 116 -4.41 -4.53 -18.68
C ALA A 116 -4.45 -4.99 -20.14
N GLU A 117 -3.48 -4.58 -20.95
CA GLU A 117 -3.40 -4.94 -22.38
C GLU A 117 -3.37 -6.47 -22.59
N GLN A 118 -2.61 -7.19 -21.75
CA GLN A 118 -2.47 -8.64 -21.84
C GLN A 118 -3.53 -9.42 -21.07
N GLY A 119 -4.46 -8.75 -20.38
CA GLY A 119 -5.52 -9.40 -19.60
C GLY A 119 -4.98 -10.29 -18.47
N LEU A 120 -3.95 -9.86 -17.77
CA LEU A 120 -3.25 -10.68 -16.77
C LEU A 120 -3.98 -10.74 -15.41
N VAL A 121 -4.99 -9.90 -15.19
CA VAL A 121 -5.65 -9.75 -13.89
C VAL A 121 -7.13 -10.09 -14.01
N ASP A 122 -7.52 -11.25 -13.50
CA ASP A 122 -8.92 -11.70 -13.51
C ASP A 122 -9.66 -11.15 -12.30
N GLY A 123 -10.73 -10.38 -12.52
CA GLY A 123 -11.59 -9.87 -11.45
C GLY A 123 -10.79 -9.08 -10.41
N VAL A 124 -10.73 -9.59 -9.18
CA VAL A 124 -9.96 -8.99 -8.08
C VAL A 124 -8.46 -9.35 -8.10
N GLY A 125 -7.98 -10.09 -9.11
CA GLY A 125 -6.58 -10.51 -9.23
C GLY A 125 -6.21 -11.75 -8.40
N ALA A 126 -7.19 -12.61 -8.10
CA ALA A 126 -6.94 -13.87 -7.39
C ALA A 126 -6.06 -14.85 -8.18
N ASN A 127 -6.08 -14.75 -9.52
CA ASN A 127 -5.28 -15.56 -10.44
C ASN A 127 -3.76 -15.30 -10.33
N LEU A 128 -3.35 -14.15 -9.79
CA LEU A 128 -1.93 -13.77 -9.62
C LEU A 128 -1.23 -14.58 -8.51
N GLY A 129 -1.99 -15.22 -7.63
CA GLY A 129 -1.43 -15.98 -6.50
C GLY A 129 -0.59 -15.09 -5.59
N ASP A 130 0.67 -15.48 -5.36
CA ASP A 130 1.56 -14.83 -4.39
C ASP A 130 2.45 -13.73 -4.98
N ASN A 131 2.37 -13.45 -6.29
CA ASN A 131 3.21 -12.42 -6.94
C ASN A 131 2.42 -11.68 -8.02
N SER A 132 2.53 -10.35 -8.04
CA SER A 132 1.87 -9.54 -9.06
C SER A 132 2.52 -9.63 -10.44
N GLY A 133 3.65 -10.32 -10.62
CA GLY A 133 4.37 -10.41 -11.89
C GLY A 133 5.02 -9.11 -12.35
N ILE A 134 5.07 -8.08 -11.50
CA ILE A 134 5.52 -6.74 -11.89
C ILE A 134 7.00 -6.71 -12.31
N ASP A 135 7.81 -7.59 -11.76
CA ASP A 135 9.25 -7.69 -12.07
C ASP A 135 9.51 -8.27 -13.47
N GLU A 136 8.51 -8.93 -14.08
CA GLU A 136 8.57 -9.44 -15.44
C GLU A 136 8.15 -8.39 -16.49
N ILE A 137 7.56 -7.27 -16.03
CA ILE A 137 7.19 -6.17 -16.91
C ILE A 137 8.45 -5.38 -17.28
N PRO A 138 8.70 -5.09 -18.57
CA PRO A 138 9.87 -4.32 -18.98
C PRO A 138 9.99 -3.00 -18.21
N ASP A 139 11.21 -2.71 -17.72
CA ASP A 139 11.54 -1.46 -17.03
C ASP A 139 11.74 -0.31 -18.02
N ASP A 140 10.69 -0.02 -18.78
CA ASP A 140 10.62 1.09 -19.73
C ASP A 140 9.39 1.95 -19.45
N ILE A 141 9.37 2.49 -18.23
CA ILE A 141 8.21 3.23 -17.72
C ILE A 141 7.97 4.53 -18.49
N VAL A 142 9.02 5.14 -19.07
CA VAL A 142 8.88 6.38 -19.83
C VAL A 142 8.24 6.10 -21.19
N ASP A 143 8.69 5.09 -21.93
CA ASP A 143 8.07 4.78 -23.21
C ASP A 143 6.66 4.22 -23.03
N GLN A 144 6.43 3.39 -22.01
CA GLN A 144 5.07 2.98 -21.63
C GLN A 144 4.19 4.17 -21.24
N SER A 145 4.73 5.16 -20.52
CA SER A 145 3.95 6.37 -20.20
C SER A 145 3.56 7.16 -21.46
N ARG A 146 4.40 7.17 -22.51
CA ARG A 146 4.11 7.81 -23.80
C ARG A 146 3.09 7.04 -24.62
N GLU A 147 3.19 5.71 -24.61
CA GLU A 147 2.31 4.81 -25.35
C GLU A 147 0.90 4.75 -24.74
N TYR A 148 0.81 4.50 -23.43
CA TYR A 148 -0.46 4.28 -22.74
C TYR A 148 -1.04 5.53 -22.07
N ALA A 149 -0.28 6.62 -22.03
CA ALA A 149 -0.62 7.83 -21.27
C ALA A 149 -0.91 7.56 -19.77
N ARG A 150 -0.41 6.44 -19.24
CA ARG A 150 -0.67 5.93 -17.89
C ARG A 150 0.54 5.17 -17.37
N VAL A 151 0.66 5.12 -16.04
CA VAL A 151 1.69 4.35 -15.34
C VAL A 151 1.09 3.76 -14.07
N GLY A 152 1.28 2.45 -13.88
CA GLY A 152 0.70 1.70 -12.77
C GLY A 152 1.37 1.97 -11.42
N HIS A 153 0.61 1.77 -10.34
CA HIS A 153 1.09 1.89 -8.97
C HIS A 153 2.20 0.88 -8.67
N ALA A 154 2.01 -0.39 -9.02
CA ALA A 154 3.02 -1.43 -8.81
C ALA A 154 4.30 -1.13 -9.60
N GLN A 155 4.21 -0.65 -10.84
CA GLN A 155 5.38 -0.25 -11.64
C GLN A 155 6.21 0.82 -10.95
N LYS A 156 5.56 1.91 -10.51
CA LYS A 156 6.27 2.99 -9.83
C LYS A 156 6.91 2.52 -8.53
N ALA A 157 6.22 1.68 -7.76
CA ALA A 157 6.77 1.15 -6.52
C ALA A 157 7.98 0.25 -6.77
N ALA A 158 7.90 -0.67 -7.73
CA ALA A 158 8.94 -1.67 -8.01
C ALA A 158 10.30 -1.03 -8.33
N ARG A 159 10.32 0.05 -9.12
CA ARG A 159 11.55 0.77 -9.55
C ARG A 159 12.49 1.16 -8.41
N ALA A 160 11.96 1.57 -7.26
CA ALA A 160 12.76 2.00 -6.11
C ALA A 160 12.77 0.99 -4.96
N ASN A 161 11.99 -0.09 -5.08
CA ASN A 161 11.80 -1.09 -4.03
C ASN A 161 12.64 -2.35 -4.26
N ARG A 162 13.76 -2.22 -4.97
CA ARG A 162 14.76 -3.27 -5.17
C ARG A 162 16.13 -2.76 -4.73
N ASP A 163 16.90 -3.61 -4.06
CA ASP A 163 18.33 -3.36 -3.85
C ASP A 163 19.16 -3.84 -5.04
N VAL A 164 20.49 -3.77 -4.91
CA VAL A 164 21.43 -4.16 -5.96
C VAL A 164 21.40 -5.64 -6.30
N ASP A 165 20.94 -6.48 -5.38
CA ASP A 165 20.82 -7.93 -5.53
C ASP A 165 19.39 -8.35 -5.96
N GLY A 166 18.49 -7.37 -6.13
CA GLY A 166 17.11 -7.58 -6.53
C GLY A 166 16.16 -7.93 -5.38
N ASN A 167 16.60 -7.83 -4.11
CA ASN A 167 15.71 -8.08 -2.98
C ASN A 167 14.69 -6.94 -2.83
N VAL A 168 13.46 -7.30 -2.46
CA VAL A 168 12.45 -6.30 -2.12
C VAL A 168 12.85 -5.57 -0.83
N ARG A 169 12.77 -4.23 -0.82
CA ARG A 169 13.27 -3.42 0.31
C ARG A 169 12.25 -3.17 1.43
N LEU A 170 10.96 -3.16 1.10
CA LEU A 170 9.87 -2.83 2.02
C LEU A 170 8.99 -4.04 2.36
N LEU A 171 8.60 -4.13 3.62
CA LEU A 171 7.62 -5.09 4.12
C LEU A 171 6.36 -4.39 4.59
N ARG A 172 5.30 -4.45 3.78
CA ARG A 172 4.04 -3.76 4.05
C ARG A 172 3.11 -4.63 4.90
N ARG A 173 2.40 -3.98 5.81
CA ARG A 173 1.39 -4.57 6.70
C ARG A 173 0.13 -3.69 6.71
N HIS A 174 -0.30 -3.29 5.52
CA HIS A 174 -1.46 -2.41 5.34
C HIS A 174 -2.77 -3.13 5.61
N PHE A 175 -3.79 -2.35 5.95
CA PHE A 175 -5.14 -2.82 6.22
C PHE A 175 -6.15 -1.70 5.94
N GLU A 176 -7.36 -2.08 5.58
CA GLU A 176 -8.44 -1.12 5.29
C GLU A 176 -9.08 -0.64 6.58
N SER A 177 -9.65 0.56 6.54
CA SER A 177 -10.25 1.23 7.68
C SER A 177 -11.41 2.11 7.23
N THR A 178 -12.36 2.29 8.14
CA THR A 178 -13.46 3.25 8.01
C THR A 178 -13.32 4.43 8.97
N ASP A 179 -12.20 4.53 9.69
CA ASP A 179 -11.95 5.61 10.66
C ASP A 179 -12.05 7.00 10.01
N ASP A 180 -12.48 7.99 10.81
CA ASP A 180 -12.75 9.37 10.41
C ASP A 180 -11.47 10.21 10.21
N ILE A 181 -10.78 9.99 9.10
CA ILE A 181 -9.49 10.65 8.88
C ILE A 181 -9.61 12.00 8.15
N GLY A 182 -9.50 13.07 8.92
CA GLY A 182 -9.58 14.44 8.41
C GLY A 182 -10.98 14.79 7.90
N SER A 183 -12.02 14.13 8.44
CA SER A 183 -13.42 14.36 8.14
C SER A 183 -14.27 14.11 9.38
N ASP A 184 -15.50 14.61 9.40
CA ASP A 184 -16.49 14.37 10.47
C ASP A 184 -17.34 13.11 10.20
N GLN A 185 -16.93 12.27 9.25
CA GLN A 185 -17.65 11.06 8.84
C GLN A 185 -16.69 9.91 8.58
N GLU A 186 -17.19 8.69 8.69
CA GLU A 186 -16.47 7.48 8.28
C GLU A 186 -16.16 7.52 6.79
N VAL A 187 -14.91 7.19 6.45
CA VAL A 187 -14.40 7.23 5.08
C VAL A 187 -13.60 5.99 4.80
N ALA A 188 -13.67 5.49 3.56
CA ALA A 188 -12.77 4.43 3.12
C ALA A 188 -11.32 4.93 3.12
N SER A 189 -10.47 4.28 3.91
CA SER A 189 -9.07 4.64 4.05
C SER A 189 -8.17 3.43 4.23
N LEU A 190 -6.93 3.57 3.80
CA LEU A 190 -5.90 2.55 3.95
C LEU A 190 -4.87 2.99 5.00
N HIS A 191 -4.84 2.26 6.11
CA HIS A 191 -3.71 2.33 7.02
C HIS A 191 -2.53 1.58 6.43
N PHE A 192 -1.41 2.29 6.27
CA PHE A 192 -0.23 1.76 5.59
C PHE A 192 1.00 1.76 6.53
N PRO A 193 1.12 0.74 7.39
CA PRO A 193 2.39 0.38 8.01
C PRO A 193 3.35 -0.24 7.00
N SER A 194 4.57 0.27 6.95
CA SER A 194 5.70 -0.32 6.23
C SER A 194 6.87 -0.52 7.18
N LEU A 195 7.53 -1.68 7.07
CA LEU A 195 8.75 -2.01 7.79
C LEU A 195 9.93 -2.04 6.83
N GLN A 196 11.07 -1.53 7.27
CA GLN A 196 12.31 -1.44 6.50
C GLN A 196 13.51 -1.21 7.42
N GLN A 197 14.72 -1.56 6.97
CA GLN A 197 15.94 -1.29 7.76
C GLN A 197 16.16 0.21 7.99
N GLY A 198 16.15 0.99 6.91
CA GLY A 198 16.31 2.45 6.96
C GLY A 198 15.06 3.17 6.49
N ILE A 199 14.65 4.25 7.18
CA ILE A 199 13.49 5.06 6.77
C ILE A 199 13.62 5.62 5.35
N SER A 200 14.86 5.84 4.89
CA SER A 200 15.16 6.28 3.52
C SER A 200 14.62 5.33 2.46
N ALA A 201 14.56 4.02 2.70
CA ALA A 201 13.97 3.08 1.75
C ALA A 201 12.48 3.38 1.50
N PHE A 202 11.73 3.70 2.56
CA PHE A 202 10.33 4.09 2.42
C PHE A 202 10.20 5.43 1.68
N GLU A 203 11.06 6.40 2.00
CA GLU A 203 11.07 7.70 1.34
C GLU A 203 11.43 7.61 -0.15
N ASP A 204 12.35 6.73 -0.53
CA ASP A 204 12.73 6.47 -1.92
C ASP A 204 11.58 5.89 -2.72
N VAL A 205 10.91 4.87 -2.19
CA VAL A 205 9.73 4.26 -2.83
C VAL A 205 8.60 5.28 -2.94
N ARG A 206 8.34 6.05 -1.89
CA ARG A 206 7.34 7.14 -1.92
C ARG A 206 7.68 8.19 -2.98
N ARG A 207 8.95 8.57 -3.11
CA ARG A 207 9.40 9.53 -4.13
C ARG A 207 9.20 8.98 -5.53
N SER A 208 9.50 7.70 -5.75
CA SER A 208 9.26 7.02 -7.03
C SER A 208 7.77 6.94 -7.37
N MET A 209 6.92 6.63 -6.38
CA MET A 209 5.46 6.61 -6.54
C MET A 209 4.85 7.97 -6.91
N ASN A 210 5.46 9.07 -6.46
CA ASN A 210 5.06 10.41 -6.89
C ASN A 210 5.31 10.63 -8.38
N GLY A 211 6.27 9.93 -9.02
CA GLY A 211 6.46 9.95 -10.47
C GLY A 211 6.80 11.31 -11.06
N VAL A 212 7.48 12.19 -10.31
CA VAL A 212 7.83 13.55 -10.76
C VAL A 212 8.68 13.52 -12.04
N ASP A 213 9.60 12.55 -12.12
CA ASP A 213 10.43 12.25 -13.29
C ASP A 213 9.57 11.92 -14.51
N ILE A 214 8.53 11.10 -14.35
CA ILE A 214 7.62 10.70 -15.43
C ILE A 214 6.82 11.91 -15.93
N THR A 215 6.30 12.72 -15.00
CA THR A 215 5.50 13.90 -15.38
C THR A 215 6.30 14.98 -16.11
N ALA A 216 7.61 15.05 -15.90
CA ALA A 216 8.49 15.96 -16.62
C ALA A 216 8.67 15.55 -18.09
N GLU A 217 8.72 14.24 -18.36
CA GLU A 217 8.92 13.68 -19.70
C GLU A 217 7.61 13.49 -20.48
N THR A 218 6.49 13.27 -19.77
CA THR A 218 5.20 12.95 -20.36
C THR A 218 4.07 13.79 -19.73
N PRO A 219 3.78 14.99 -20.28
CA PRO A 219 2.76 15.90 -19.73
C PRO A 219 1.32 15.36 -19.69
N ALA A 220 1.05 14.29 -20.45
CA ALA A 220 -0.22 13.57 -20.41
C ALA A 220 -0.43 12.81 -19.10
N VAL A 221 0.66 12.37 -18.46
CA VAL A 221 0.63 11.77 -17.12
C VAL A 221 0.73 12.88 -16.09
N ARG A 222 -0.24 12.94 -15.17
CA ARG A 222 -0.26 13.92 -14.08
C ARG A 222 -0.19 13.23 -12.73
N GLN A 223 0.39 13.93 -11.76
CA GLN A 223 0.20 13.56 -10.37
C GLN A 223 -1.28 13.76 -9.99
N ARG A 224 -1.91 12.70 -9.48
CA ARG A 224 -3.18 12.85 -8.78
C ARG A 224 -2.89 13.33 -7.37
N VAL A 225 -3.53 14.44 -7.00
CA VAL A 225 -3.48 14.99 -5.65
C VAL A 225 -4.70 14.44 -4.91
N ASN A 226 -4.46 13.84 -3.74
CA ASN A 226 -5.52 13.38 -2.84
C ASN A 226 -6.22 14.55 -2.18
#